data_AF-E0VWL0-F1
#
_entry.id   AF-E0VWL0-F1
#
_cell.length_a   1.000
_cell.length_b   1.000
_cell.length_c   1.000
_cell.angle_alpha   90.00
_cell.angle_beta   90.00
_cell.angle_gamma   90.00
#
_symmetry.space_group_name_H-M   'P 1'
#
loop_
_entity.id
_entity.type
_entity.pdbx_description
1 polymer ?
#
loop_
_entity_poly.entity_id
_entity_poly.type
_entity_poly.pdbx_seq_one_letter_code
_entity_poly.pdbx_strand_id
1 'polypeptide(L)'
;MYRITNFFYLYILAIKKPFSTVPNETVVKENEQKSLPEFENFRHVYQDFLPSPIVKFRNPIREKLERRDMIRRRSAINIPEFYVGTIMAVTSSNEHASEKLTKFVGICIWKYFQGLRSKFILRNIVENTGVEVLYSLYSPLIQKIEVLKLEKRLDEELFYLRDAPNEYSEIPFDFQPVYRDETLPVPINTTKVKINPRPWLQRYERMNLKGVELPELPEKFYIRAKEVAEPWKEYDLMDEYRKTTPEEEQKDIFLEVCESLKTLSSKQKIEKRKKTVKTQSKSTKQLF
;
A
#
# COMPACT_ATOMS: atom_id res chain seq x y z
N MET A 1 -7.55 76.10 21.40
CA MET A 1 -8.68 75.22 21.77
C MET A 1 -8.45 73.86 21.10
N TYR A 2 -8.28 72.84 21.96
CA TYR A 2 -8.20 71.37 21.79
C TYR A 2 -8.40 70.81 20.36
N ARG A 3 -7.44 70.11 19.73
CA ARG A 3 -6.86 68.76 19.99
C ARG A 3 -7.91 67.63 20.00
N ILE A 4 -8.21 67.07 18.82
CA ILE A 4 -8.71 65.69 18.65
C ILE A 4 -8.03 65.08 17.41
N THR A 5 -6.86 64.51 17.62
CA THR A 5 -6.21 63.55 16.72
C THR A 5 -5.71 62.39 17.59
N ASN A 6 -5.79 61.17 17.07
CA ASN A 6 -5.29 59.92 17.65
C ASN A 6 -6.09 59.28 18.79
N PHE A 7 -7.15 58.54 18.43
CA PHE A 7 -7.64 57.44 19.28
C PHE A 7 -8.05 56.16 18.55
N PHE A 8 -7.81 56.04 17.23
CA PHE A 8 -8.11 54.81 16.47
C PHE A 8 -6.89 54.01 16.02
N TYR A 9 -5.68 54.58 16.10
CA TYR A 9 -4.45 53.89 15.67
C TYR A 9 -3.77 53.06 16.77
N LEU A 10 -4.26 53.11 18.01
CA LEU A 10 -3.69 52.39 19.14
C LEU A 10 -4.34 51.01 19.43
N TYR A 11 -5.46 50.68 18.79
CA TYR A 11 -6.10 49.38 19.00
C TYR A 11 -5.53 48.26 18.11
N ILE A 12 -4.93 48.59 16.96
CA ILE A 12 -4.39 47.60 16.01
C ILE A 12 -2.96 47.15 16.36
N LEU A 13 -2.22 47.90 17.20
CA LEU A 13 -0.89 47.50 17.68
C LEU A 13 -0.91 46.70 19.00
N ALA A 14 -2.06 46.56 19.66
CA ALA A 14 -2.19 45.87 20.94
C ALA A 14 -2.51 44.36 20.84
N ILE A 15 -2.75 43.83 19.63
CA ILE A 15 -3.01 42.38 19.37
C ILE A 15 -1.76 41.64 18.85
N LYS A 16 -0.59 42.32 18.82
CA LYS A 16 0.71 41.67 18.64
C LYS A 16 1.46 41.58 19.98
N LYS A 17 0.87 40.88 20.95
CA LYS A 17 1.69 40.25 21.99
C LYS A 17 2.13 38.88 21.43
N PRO A 18 3.44 38.61 21.28
CA PRO A 18 3.87 37.24 21.04
C PRO A 18 3.38 36.41 22.22
N PHE A 19 2.75 35.28 21.92
CA PHE A 19 2.41 34.26 22.89
C PHE A 19 3.66 34.02 23.73
N SER A 20 3.58 34.28 25.04
CA SER A 20 4.69 34.04 25.95
C SER A 20 5.10 32.58 25.81
N THR A 21 6.28 32.34 25.28
CA THR A 21 6.94 31.04 25.32
C THR A 21 7.14 30.70 26.79
N VAL A 22 6.29 29.81 27.32
CA VAL A 22 6.64 29.09 28.55
C VAL A 22 7.90 28.30 28.20
N PRO A 23 9.03 28.48 28.91
CA PRO A 23 10.15 27.59 28.74
C PRO A 23 9.72 26.24 29.32
N ASN A 24 9.22 25.36 28.47
CA ASN A 24 9.24 23.94 28.77
C ASN A 24 10.70 23.50 28.67
N GLU A 25 11.45 23.70 29.76
CA GLU A 25 12.60 22.85 30.06
C GLU A 25 12.08 21.46 30.41
N THR A 26 11.52 20.76 29.41
CA THR A 26 11.58 19.32 29.44
C THR A 26 13.04 18.99 29.19
N VAL A 27 13.71 18.49 30.21
CA VAL A 27 14.98 17.78 30.11
C VAL A 27 14.80 16.71 29.04
N VAL A 28 15.12 17.06 27.80
CA VAL A 28 15.32 16.10 26.72
C VAL A 28 16.57 15.38 27.16
N LYS A 29 16.38 14.22 27.79
CA LYS A 29 17.43 13.21 27.78
C LYS A 29 17.71 12.99 26.30
N GLU A 30 18.84 13.50 25.84
CA GLU A 30 19.48 13.12 24.59
C GLU A 30 19.83 11.64 24.71
N ASN A 31 18.81 10.79 24.64
CA ASN A 31 18.99 9.47 24.12
C ASN A 31 19.35 9.73 22.66
N GLU A 32 20.60 9.47 22.30
CA GLU A 32 21.05 9.37 20.92
C GLU A 32 20.04 8.54 20.15
N GLN A 33 19.05 9.21 19.57
CA GLN A 33 18.07 8.60 18.70
C GLN A 33 18.90 8.23 17.49
N LYS A 34 19.25 6.94 17.40
CA LYS A 34 19.66 6.30 16.16
C LYS A 34 18.56 6.61 15.13
N SER A 35 18.66 7.77 14.49
CA SER A 35 17.88 8.14 13.33
C SER A 35 18.39 7.26 12.21
N LEU A 36 17.92 6.01 12.20
CA LEU A 36 18.26 5.07 11.14
C LEU A 36 17.47 5.55 9.91
N PRO A 37 18.15 6.01 8.84
CA PRO A 37 17.51 6.30 7.54
C PRO A 37 16.80 5.08 6.93
N GLU A 38 16.88 3.91 7.58
CA GLU A 38 16.23 2.67 7.18
C GLU A 38 14.72 2.64 7.53
N PHE A 39 14.23 3.43 8.50
CA PHE A 39 12.82 3.40 8.91
C PHE A 39 11.86 3.95 7.85
N GLU A 40 12.29 4.94 7.07
CA GLU A 40 11.45 5.58 6.04
C GLU A 40 10.98 4.58 4.98
N ASN A 41 11.85 3.62 4.64
CA ASN A 41 11.53 2.57 3.68
C ASN A 41 10.53 1.56 4.25
N PHE A 42 10.62 1.21 5.54
CA PHE A 42 9.72 0.23 6.15
C PHE A 42 8.26 0.68 6.21
N ARG A 43 8.01 1.98 6.35
CA ARG A 43 6.66 2.55 6.35
C ARG A 43 5.87 2.17 5.10
N HIS A 44 6.52 2.23 3.95
CA HIS A 44 5.88 1.98 2.65
C HIS A 44 5.80 0.49 2.29
N VAL A 45 6.74 -0.32 2.79
CA VAL A 45 6.82 -1.75 2.49
C VAL A 45 5.89 -2.57 3.38
N TYR A 46 5.82 -2.21 4.66
CA TYR A 46 5.13 -3.00 5.69
C TYR A 46 3.97 -2.25 6.35
N GLN A 47 3.07 -1.73 5.52
CA GLN A 47 1.86 -1.04 5.97
C GLN A 47 0.92 -1.94 6.81
N ASP A 48 1.02 -3.26 6.67
CA ASP A 48 0.22 -4.23 7.43
C ASP A 48 0.51 -4.27 8.92
N PHE A 49 1.70 -3.86 9.39
CA PHE A 49 1.99 -3.78 10.82
C PHE A 49 1.32 -2.60 11.50
N LEU A 50 0.85 -1.62 10.73
CA LEU A 50 0.16 -0.47 11.28
C LEU A 50 -1.26 -0.86 11.74
N PRO A 51 -1.68 -0.39 12.92
CA PRO A 51 -3.02 -0.64 13.45
C PRO A 51 -4.05 0.20 12.71
N SER A 52 -5.34 -0.10 12.95
CA SER A 52 -6.41 0.77 12.45
C SER A 52 -6.30 2.17 13.07
N PRO A 53 -6.49 3.24 12.29
CA PRO A 53 -6.56 4.61 12.83
C PRO A 53 -7.74 4.83 13.81
N ILE A 54 -8.75 3.96 13.78
CA ILE A 54 -9.95 4.09 14.62
C ILE A 54 -9.62 3.58 16.04
N VAL A 55 -9.25 4.51 16.92
CA VAL A 55 -8.79 4.25 18.30
C VAL A 55 -9.80 3.45 19.13
N LYS A 56 -11.12 3.62 18.89
CA LYS A 56 -12.20 2.97 19.67
C LYS A 56 -12.08 1.45 19.74
N PHE A 57 -11.53 0.80 18.72
CA PHE A 57 -11.44 -0.66 18.62
C PHE A 57 -10.01 -1.21 18.81
N ARG A 58 -9.10 -0.37 19.31
CA ARG A 58 -7.69 -0.71 19.50
C ARG A 58 -7.45 -1.34 20.86
N ASN A 59 -6.53 -2.30 20.89
CA ASN A 59 -6.06 -2.92 22.13
C ASN A 59 -4.55 -3.18 21.98
N PRO A 60 -3.69 -2.50 22.78
CA PRO A 60 -2.23 -2.60 22.62
C PRO A 60 -1.70 -4.04 22.78
N ILE A 61 -2.29 -4.82 23.69
CA ILE A 61 -1.86 -6.19 23.96
C ILE A 61 -2.20 -7.08 22.75
N ARG A 62 -3.41 -6.93 22.20
CA ARG A 62 -3.84 -7.64 20.98
C ARG A 62 -2.89 -7.34 19.82
N GLU A 63 -2.65 -6.06 19.56
CA GLU A 63 -1.81 -5.62 18.45
C GLU A 63 -0.37 -6.14 18.59
N LYS A 64 0.18 -6.14 19.82
CA LYS A 64 1.50 -6.71 20.09
C LYS A 64 1.58 -8.22 19.89
N LEU A 65 0.50 -8.96 20.21
CA LEU A 65 0.41 -10.40 19.93
C LEU A 65 0.31 -10.67 18.43
N GLU A 66 -0.57 -9.93 17.74
CA GLU A 66 -0.74 -10.03 16.28
C GLU A 66 0.57 -9.79 15.54
N ARG A 67 1.33 -8.75 15.91
CA ARG A 67 2.63 -8.44 15.30
C ARG A 67 3.65 -9.57 15.49
N ARG A 68 3.70 -10.18 16.68
CA ARG A 68 4.56 -11.35 16.94
C ARG A 68 4.19 -12.55 16.07
N ASP A 69 2.89 -12.81 15.90
CA ASP A 69 2.42 -13.90 15.04
C ASP A 69 2.66 -13.61 13.54
N MET A 70 2.52 -12.36 13.10
CA MET A 70 2.86 -11.92 11.74
C MET A 70 4.34 -12.17 11.42
N ILE A 71 5.25 -11.81 12.35
CA ILE A 71 6.69 -12.07 12.20
C ILE A 71 6.95 -13.58 12.13
N ARG A 72 6.32 -14.37 13.01
CA ARG A 72 6.42 -15.83 12.99
C ARG A 72 5.94 -16.40 11.65
N ARG A 73 4.87 -15.86 11.07
CA ARG A 73 4.38 -16.32 9.77
C ARG A 73 5.32 -15.93 8.63
N ARG A 74 5.88 -14.71 8.65
CA ARG A 74 6.90 -14.23 7.69
C ARG A 74 8.23 -14.98 7.76
N SER A 75 8.53 -15.64 8.89
CA SER A 75 9.70 -16.52 8.98
C SER A 75 9.48 -17.86 8.29
N ALA A 76 8.23 -18.32 8.22
CA ALA A 76 7.86 -19.55 7.52
C ALA A 76 7.66 -19.34 6.00
N ILE A 77 7.14 -18.18 5.59
CA ILE A 77 6.89 -17.84 4.18
C ILE A 77 7.51 -16.51 3.82
N ASN A 78 8.19 -16.48 2.67
CA ASN A 78 8.68 -15.24 2.08
C ASN A 78 7.50 -14.43 1.49
N ILE A 79 7.18 -13.32 2.15
CA ILE A 79 6.20 -12.34 1.67
C ILE A 79 6.98 -11.17 1.07
N PRO A 80 7.03 -11.03 -0.27
CA PRO A 80 7.73 -9.95 -0.94
C PRO A 80 7.02 -8.60 -0.80
N GLU A 81 7.72 -7.53 -1.13
CA GLU A 81 7.16 -6.20 -1.32
C GLU A 81 6.32 -6.17 -2.61
N PHE A 82 5.10 -5.63 -2.54
CA PHE A 82 4.24 -5.42 -3.70
C PHE A 82 3.21 -4.33 -3.45
N TYR A 83 2.79 -3.70 -4.55
CA TYR A 83 1.84 -2.59 -4.56
C TYR A 83 0.62 -2.90 -5.44
N VAL A 84 -0.38 -2.03 -5.39
CA VAL A 84 -1.49 -2.09 -6.33
C VAL A 84 -0.98 -1.78 -7.74
N GLY A 85 -1.33 -2.64 -8.68
CA GLY A 85 -0.78 -2.69 -10.05
C GLY A 85 0.30 -3.75 -10.27
N THR A 86 0.90 -4.29 -9.22
CA THR A 86 1.94 -5.32 -9.33
C THR A 86 1.35 -6.64 -9.84
N ILE A 87 2.04 -7.28 -10.78
CA ILE A 87 1.68 -8.62 -11.30
C ILE A 87 2.36 -9.68 -10.44
N MET A 88 1.58 -10.64 -9.95
CA MET A 88 2.04 -11.66 -9.02
C MET A 88 1.47 -13.04 -9.34
N ALA A 89 2.18 -14.07 -8.90
CA ALA A 89 1.71 -15.44 -8.84
C ALA A 89 1.58 -15.88 -7.38
N VAL A 90 0.40 -16.37 -6.99
CA VAL A 90 0.15 -16.92 -5.66
C VAL A 90 -0.11 -18.41 -5.79
N THR A 91 0.65 -19.21 -5.05
CA THR A 91 0.43 -20.65 -4.91
C THR A 91 -0.26 -20.92 -3.58
N SER A 92 -1.49 -21.43 -3.64
CA SER A 92 -2.29 -21.82 -2.47
C SER A 92 -2.57 -23.33 -2.48
N SER A 93 -2.69 -23.93 -1.30
CA SER A 93 -3.17 -25.31 -1.15
C SER A 93 -4.69 -25.34 -1.24
N ASN A 94 -5.22 -26.23 -2.07
CA ASN A 94 -6.64 -26.53 -2.19
C ASN A 94 -6.82 -28.05 -2.19
N GLU A 95 -7.55 -28.58 -1.21
CA GLU A 95 -7.76 -30.02 -1.04
C GLU A 95 -8.46 -30.68 -2.23
N HIS A 96 -9.35 -29.96 -2.91
CA HIS A 96 -10.13 -30.47 -4.03
C HIS A 96 -9.45 -30.30 -5.39
N ALA A 97 -8.31 -29.62 -5.46
CA ALA A 97 -7.55 -29.49 -6.69
C ALA A 97 -6.77 -30.78 -6.98
N SER A 98 -6.65 -31.17 -8.26
CA SER A 98 -5.97 -32.40 -8.68
C SER A 98 -4.54 -32.50 -8.12
N GLU A 99 -3.77 -31.40 -8.18
CA GLU A 99 -2.40 -31.34 -7.68
C GLU A 99 -2.31 -30.92 -6.20
N LYS A 100 -3.45 -30.77 -5.51
CA LYS A 100 -3.60 -30.15 -4.17
C LYS A 100 -3.10 -28.71 -4.05
N LEU A 101 -2.40 -28.20 -5.06
CA LEU A 101 -1.87 -26.87 -5.19
C LEU A 101 -2.53 -26.17 -6.36
N THR A 102 -2.84 -24.90 -6.18
CA THR A 102 -3.40 -24.04 -7.21
C THR A 102 -2.52 -22.81 -7.33
N LYS A 103 -1.99 -22.58 -8.53
CA LYS A 103 -1.25 -21.35 -8.86
C LYS A 103 -2.20 -20.40 -9.59
N PHE A 104 -2.34 -19.18 -9.09
CA PHE A 104 -3.09 -18.12 -9.75
C PHE A 104 -2.16 -16.95 -10.06
N VAL A 105 -2.16 -16.50 -11.31
CA VAL A 105 -1.39 -15.34 -11.78
C VAL A 105 -2.37 -14.21 -12.07
N GLY A 106 -2.05 -12.99 -11.65
CA GLY A 106 -2.89 -11.83 -11.93
C GLY A 106 -2.30 -10.51 -11.44
N ILE A 107 -3.01 -9.42 -11.74
CA ILE A 107 -2.71 -8.07 -11.27
C ILE A 107 -3.35 -7.84 -9.90
N CYS A 108 -2.61 -7.24 -8.97
CA CYS A 108 -3.16 -6.80 -7.70
C CYS A 108 -4.00 -5.54 -7.91
N ILE A 109 -5.33 -5.64 -7.77
CA ILE A 109 -6.24 -4.51 -7.98
C ILE A 109 -6.53 -3.73 -6.70
N TRP A 110 -6.40 -4.38 -5.56
CA TRP A 110 -6.75 -3.81 -4.27
C TRP A 110 -5.96 -4.50 -3.17
N LYS A 111 -5.63 -3.73 -2.13
CA LYS A 111 -4.90 -4.21 -0.97
C LYS A 111 -5.46 -3.57 0.28
N TYR A 112 -5.57 -4.36 1.33
CA TYR A 112 -6.07 -3.96 2.63
C TYR A 112 -5.11 -4.39 3.72
N PHE A 113 -4.87 -3.47 4.64
CA PHE A 113 -3.84 -3.60 5.65
C PHE A 113 -4.45 -3.40 7.02
N GLN A 114 -4.50 -4.48 7.80
CA GLN A 114 -4.85 -4.44 9.22
C GLN A 114 -4.34 -5.70 9.91
N GLY A 115 -3.07 -5.69 10.33
CA GLY A 115 -2.45 -6.81 11.04
C GLY A 115 -2.60 -8.14 10.29
N LEU A 116 -3.03 -9.17 11.02
CA LEU A 116 -3.30 -10.52 10.47
C LEU A 116 -4.44 -10.56 9.44
N ARG A 117 -5.35 -9.57 9.45
CA ARG A 117 -6.50 -9.49 8.54
C ARG A 117 -6.17 -8.82 7.21
N SER A 118 -4.88 -8.59 6.95
CA SER A 118 -4.43 -8.00 5.69
C SER A 118 -4.80 -8.90 4.50
N LYS A 119 -5.39 -8.30 3.48
CA LYS A 119 -5.96 -8.96 2.31
C LYS A 119 -5.53 -8.26 1.03
N PHE A 120 -5.60 -8.98 -0.08
CA PHE A 120 -5.43 -8.38 -1.40
C PHE A 120 -6.24 -9.16 -2.43
N ILE A 121 -6.63 -8.49 -3.52
CA ILE A 121 -7.39 -9.10 -4.61
C ILE A 121 -6.48 -9.17 -5.83
N LEU A 122 -6.36 -10.37 -6.39
CA LEU A 122 -5.77 -10.60 -7.70
C LEU A 122 -6.87 -10.73 -8.74
N ARG A 123 -6.72 -10.04 -9.86
CA ARG A 123 -7.59 -10.13 -11.04
C ARG A 123 -6.80 -10.68 -12.21
N ASN A 124 -7.40 -11.58 -12.97
CA ASN A 124 -6.90 -12.00 -14.28
C ASN A 124 -8.08 -12.34 -15.18
N ILE A 125 -7.86 -12.34 -16.48
CA ILE A 125 -8.80 -12.85 -17.47
C ILE A 125 -8.32 -14.21 -17.93
N VAL A 126 -9.15 -15.20 -17.70
CA VAL A 126 -8.89 -16.61 -17.98
C VAL A 126 -9.95 -17.05 -18.97
N GLU A 127 -9.55 -17.44 -20.17
CA GLU A 127 -10.49 -17.89 -21.21
C GLU A 127 -11.63 -16.88 -21.43
N ASN A 128 -11.28 -15.60 -21.59
CA ASN A 128 -12.21 -14.47 -21.72
C ASN A 128 -13.16 -14.21 -20.53
N THR A 129 -12.96 -14.90 -19.41
CA THR A 129 -13.74 -14.72 -18.19
C THR A 129 -12.90 -14.00 -17.13
N GLY A 130 -13.42 -12.90 -16.58
CA GLY A 130 -12.75 -12.18 -15.49
C GLY A 130 -12.85 -12.95 -14.18
N VAL A 131 -11.71 -13.40 -13.66
CA VAL A 131 -11.60 -14.11 -12.38
C VAL A 131 -10.92 -13.21 -11.35
N GLU A 132 -11.54 -13.07 -10.19
CA GLU A 132 -10.99 -12.35 -9.04
C GLU A 132 -10.85 -13.29 -7.85
N VAL A 133 -9.66 -13.31 -7.23
CA VAL A 133 -9.39 -14.12 -6.04
C VAL A 133 -8.91 -13.22 -4.91
N LEU A 134 -9.65 -13.26 -3.79
CA LEU A 134 -9.29 -12.58 -2.56
C LEU A 134 -8.37 -13.48 -1.73
N TYR A 135 -7.14 -13.04 -1.50
CA TYR A 135 -6.18 -13.72 -0.65
C TYR A 135 -6.01 -12.99 0.68
N SER A 136 -6.00 -13.74 1.78
CA SER A 136 -5.56 -13.25 3.09
C SER A 136 -4.06 -13.47 3.22
N LEU A 137 -3.29 -12.39 3.38
CA LEU A 137 -1.82 -12.38 3.30
C LEU A 137 -1.15 -13.38 4.26
N TYR A 138 -1.72 -13.54 5.45
CA TYR A 138 -1.20 -14.40 6.52
C TYR A 138 -1.85 -15.79 6.57
N SER A 139 -2.67 -16.16 5.59
CA SER A 139 -3.34 -17.46 5.56
C SER A 139 -2.33 -18.62 5.55
N PRO A 140 -2.55 -19.70 6.34
CA PRO A 140 -1.72 -20.89 6.30
C PRO A 140 -1.78 -21.62 4.95
N LEU A 141 -2.86 -21.44 4.19
CA LEU A 141 -3.07 -22.08 2.89
C LEU A 141 -2.16 -21.53 1.79
N ILE A 142 -1.67 -20.30 1.95
CA ILE A 142 -0.69 -19.75 1.00
C ILE A 142 0.64 -20.46 1.25
N GLN A 143 1.26 -20.96 0.18
CA GLN A 143 2.56 -21.61 0.24
C GLN A 143 3.67 -20.71 -0.30
N LYS A 144 3.38 -19.96 -1.37
CA LYS A 144 4.36 -19.10 -2.03
C LYS A 144 3.68 -17.90 -2.67
N ILE A 145 4.29 -16.73 -2.51
CA ILE A 145 3.94 -15.50 -3.21
C ILE A 145 5.15 -15.10 -4.04
N GLU A 146 4.98 -15.03 -5.35
CA GLU A 146 6.00 -14.61 -6.29
C GLU A 146 5.56 -13.30 -6.94
N VAL A 147 6.43 -12.28 -6.87
CA VAL A 147 6.25 -11.05 -7.64
C VAL A 147 6.88 -11.26 -9.00
N LEU A 148 6.06 -11.17 -10.05
CA LEU A 148 6.52 -11.34 -11.43
C LEU A 148 6.95 -9.99 -12.02
N LYS A 149 6.15 -8.94 -11.83
CA LYS A 149 6.48 -7.59 -12.28
C LYS A 149 6.07 -6.58 -11.22
N LEU A 150 7.05 -5.94 -10.60
CA LEU A 150 6.83 -4.91 -9.58
C LEU A 150 6.56 -3.56 -10.25
N GLU A 151 5.33 -3.08 -10.16
CA GLU A 151 4.91 -1.77 -10.66
C GLU A 151 3.87 -1.14 -9.72
N LYS A 152 3.84 0.20 -9.69
CA LYS A 152 2.79 0.99 -9.06
C LYS A 152 1.88 1.58 -10.14
N ARG A 153 0.61 1.79 -9.83
CA ARG A 153 -0.31 2.59 -10.65
C ARG A 153 -0.54 3.96 -10.00
N LEU A 154 -1.22 4.84 -10.73
CA LEU A 154 -1.55 6.20 -10.25
C LEU A 154 -2.61 6.19 -9.16
N ASP A 155 -3.52 5.21 -9.21
CA ASP A 155 -4.62 5.06 -8.27
C ASP A 155 -4.30 3.96 -7.24
N GLU A 156 -4.87 4.11 -6.04
CA GLU A 156 -4.72 3.14 -4.95
C GLU A 156 -5.61 1.91 -5.12
N GLU A 157 -6.71 2.03 -5.88
CA GLU A 157 -7.66 0.94 -6.15
C GLU A 157 -7.97 0.88 -7.65
N LEU A 158 -7.88 -0.32 -8.23
CA LEU A 158 -8.06 -0.55 -9.68
C LEU A 158 -9.38 -1.27 -9.99
N PHE A 159 -10.44 -0.98 -9.23
CA PHE A 159 -11.75 -1.61 -9.45
C PHE A 159 -12.36 -1.29 -10.82
N TYR A 160 -11.91 -0.21 -11.47
CA TYR A 160 -12.29 0.14 -12.84
C TYR A 160 -11.83 -0.88 -13.89
N LEU A 161 -10.88 -1.77 -13.58
CA LEU A 161 -10.49 -2.86 -14.47
C LEU A 161 -11.60 -3.90 -14.70
N ARG A 162 -12.69 -3.86 -13.92
CA ARG A 162 -13.90 -4.67 -14.13
C ARG A 162 -14.70 -4.21 -15.35
N ASP A 163 -14.75 -2.91 -15.56
CA ASP A 163 -15.50 -2.27 -16.65
C ASP A 163 -14.59 -1.87 -17.83
N ALA A 164 -13.27 -2.06 -17.71
CA ALA A 164 -12.29 -1.84 -18.77
C ALA A 164 -12.24 -3.00 -19.77
N PRO A 165 -11.70 -2.78 -20.99
CA PRO A 165 -11.39 -3.83 -21.94
C PRO A 165 -10.51 -4.93 -21.33
N ASN A 166 -10.69 -6.15 -21.83
CA ASN A 166 -10.01 -7.33 -21.30
C ASN A 166 -8.48 -7.22 -21.37
N GLU A 167 -7.96 -6.58 -22.40
CA GLU A 167 -6.53 -6.38 -22.67
C GLU A 167 -5.75 -5.81 -21.46
N TYR A 168 -6.39 -4.96 -20.64
CA TYR A 168 -5.74 -4.35 -19.48
C TYR A 168 -5.60 -5.30 -18.27
N SER A 169 -6.39 -6.37 -18.23
CA SER A 169 -6.40 -7.34 -17.13
C SER A 169 -5.87 -8.72 -17.53
N GLU A 170 -5.71 -8.98 -18.82
CA GLU A 170 -5.26 -10.26 -19.36
C GLU A 170 -3.75 -10.45 -19.14
N ILE A 171 -3.39 -11.47 -18.37
CA ILE A 171 -2.01 -11.82 -18.04
C ILE A 171 -1.81 -13.31 -18.30
N PRO A 172 -0.82 -13.69 -19.14
CA PRO A 172 -0.49 -15.09 -19.37
C PRO A 172 -0.10 -15.81 -18.06
N PHE A 173 -0.54 -17.05 -17.87
CA PHE A 173 -0.18 -17.86 -16.69
C PHE A 173 1.32 -18.19 -16.62
N ASP A 174 1.98 -18.27 -17.79
CA ASP A 174 3.41 -18.56 -17.92
C ASP A 174 4.29 -17.29 -17.96
N PHE A 175 3.75 -16.16 -17.49
CA PHE A 175 4.47 -14.89 -17.44
C PHE A 175 5.73 -15.03 -16.59
N GLN A 176 6.89 -14.74 -17.20
CA GLN A 176 8.18 -14.86 -16.57
C GLN A 176 8.47 -13.68 -15.63
N PRO A 177 9.13 -13.91 -14.48
CA PRO A 177 9.48 -12.84 -13.57
C PRO A 177 10.49 -11.88 -14.22
N VAL A 178 10.15 -10.59 -14.26
CA VAL A 178 11.00 -9.51 -14.74
C VAL A 178 11.99 -9.16 -13.64
N TYR A 179 13.28 -9.39 -13.90
CA TYR A 179 14.33 -9.01 -12.97
C TYR A 179 14.44 -7.49 -12.84
N ARG A 180 14.68 -7.04 -11.62
CA ARG A 180 14.85 -5.63 -11.28
C ARG A 180 15.87 -5.50 -10.17
N ASP A 181 16.69 -4.45 -10.25
CA ASP A 181 17.61 -4.07 -9.17
C ASP A 181 16.84 -3.49 -7.97
N GLU A 182 17.13 -4.02 -6.78
CA GLU A 182 16.48 -3.63 -5.52
C GLU A 182 16.79 -2.17 -5.08
N THR A 183 17.83 -1.55 -5.65
CA THR A 183 18.27 -0.18 -5.29
C THR A 183 17.46 0.91 -5.98
N LEU A 184 16.82 0.61 -7.12
CA LEU A 184 16.06 1.57 -7.89
C LEU A 184 14.67 1.79 -7.27
N PRO A 185 14.12 3.01 -7.27
CA PRO A 185 12.78 3.29 -6.76
C PRO A 185 11.70 2.68 -7.66
N VAL A 186 10.68 2.05 -7.06
CA VAL A 186 9.63 1.29 -7.77
C VAL A 186 8.97 2.13 -8.88
N PRO A 187 8.82 1.60 -10.11
CA PRO A 187 8.38 2.39 -11.24
C PRO A 187 6.86 2.60 -11.16
N ILE A 188 6.42 3.82 -11.47
CA ILE A 188 5.00 4.18 -11.53
C ILE A 188 4.56 4.11 -12.99
N ASN A 189 3.61 3.24 -13.29
CA ASN A 189 2.99 3.12 -14.59
C ASN A 189 1.90 4.19 -14.74
N THR A 190 2.15 5.16 -15.61
CA THR A 190 1.27 6.32 -15.88
C THR A 190 0.24 6.07 -16.98
N THR A 191 0.16 4.84 -17.50
CA THR A 191 -0.79 4.45 -18.56
C THR A 191 -2.23 4.68 -18.09
N LYS A 192 -3.00 5.45 -18.87
CA LYS A 192 -4.42 5.66 -18.64
C LYS A 192 -5.24 4.55 -19.29
N VAL A 193 -6.16 3.97 -18.53
CA VAL A 193 -7.04 2.89 -18.98
C VAL A 193 -8.30 3.49 -19.58
N LYS A 194 -8.59 3.14 -20.85
CA LYS A 194 -9.83 3.52 -21.53
C LYS A 194 -10.95 2.57 -21.11
N ILE A 195 -12.02 3.08 -20.51
CA ILE A 195 -13.14 2.24 -20.05
C ILE A 195 -14.12 1.97 -21.20
N ASN A 196 -14.76 0.79 -21.19
CA ASN A 196 -15.86 0.46 -22.11
C ASN A 196 -17.02 1.47 -21.98
N PRO A 197 -17.92 1.58 -22.96
CA PRO A 197 -19.14 2.35 -22.78
C PRO A 197 -20.02 1.78 -21.65
N ARG A 198 -20.89 2.61 -21.09
CA ARG A 198 -21.84 2.24 -20.01
C ARG A 198 -22.76 1.08 -20.44
N PRO A 199 -23.31 0.26 -19.51
CA PRO A 199 -23.36 0.44 -18.05
C PRO A 199 -22.08 -0.02 -17.33
N TRP A 200 -21.73 0.70 -16.25
CA TRP A 200 -20.61 0.41 -15.35
C TRP A 200 -21.11 -0.02 -13.97
N LEU A 201 -20.26 -0.74 -13.24
CA LEU A 201 -20.50 -1.14 -11.84
C LEU A 201 -20.49 0.06 -10.90
N GLN A 202 -19.59 1.02 -11.15
CA GLN A 202 -19.39 2.20 -10.31
C GLN A 202 -19.49 3.50 -11.11
N ARG A 203 -19.71 4.59 -10.39
CA ARG A 203 -19.77 5.95 -10.94
C ARG A 203 -18.38 6.58 -10.93
N TYR A 204 -17.52 6.10 -11.83
CA TYR A 204 -16.13 6.55 -11.93
C TYR A 204 -15.99 8.05 -12.19
N GLU A 205 -17.01 8.67 -12.81
CA GLU A 205 -17.05 10.12 -13.05
C GLU A 205 -17.03 10.97 -11.77
N ARG A 206 -17.25 10.34 -10.59
CA ARG A 206 -17.28 11.00 -9.28
C ARG A 206 -16.05 10.73 -8.42
N MET A 207 -15.20 9.78 -8.81
CA MET A 207 -14.16 9.21 -7.94
C MET A 207 -12.79 9.91 -8.08
N ASN A 208 -12.69 10.98 -8.87
CA ASN A 208 -11.43 11.73 -9.12
C ASN A 208 -10.21 10.82 -9.43
N LEU A 209 -10.44 9.76 -10.21
CA LEU A 209 -9.40 8.79 -10.60
C LEU A 209 -8.41 9.42 -11.59
N LYS A 210 -7.12 9.13 -11.43
CA LYS A 210 -6.02 9.66 -12.25
C LYS A 210 -5.62 8.70 -13.38
N GLY A 211 -5.75 7.40 -13.16
CA GLY A 211 -5.38 6.34 -14.10
C GLY A 211 -6.44 5.96 -15.11
N VAL A 212 -7.55 6.69 -15.18
CA VAL A 212 -8.71 6.35 -16.01
C VAL A 212 -8.95 7.43 -17.06
N GLU A 213 -9.20 7.00 -18.30
CA GLU A 213 -9.74 7.83 -19.38
C GLU A 213 -11.21 7.42 -19.59
N LEU A 214 -12.13 8.29 -19.16
CA LEU A 214 -13.56 8.06 -19.32
C LEU A 214 -13.99 8.40 -20.76
N PRO A 215 -14.90 7.62 -21.37
CA PRO A 215 -15.52 8.01 -22.62
C PRO A 215 -16.33 9.30 -22.45
N GLU A 216 -16.59 10.01 -23.55
CA GLU A 216 -17.38 11.23 -23.52
C GLU A 216 -18.79 10.97 -22.98
N LEU A 217 -19.12 11.63 -21.87
CA LEU A 217 -20.41 11.50 -21.20
C LEU A 217 -21.31 12.70 -21.52
N PRO A 218 -22.64 12.52 -21.57
CA PRO A 218 -23.57 13.64 -21.62
C PRO A 218 -23.36 14.64 -20.47
N GLU A 219 -23.51 15.94 -20.75
CA GLU A 219 -23.18 17.03 -19.81
C GLU A 219 -23.86 16.90 -18.43
N LYS A 220 -25.09 16.37 -18.41
CA LYS A 220 -25.86 16.07 -17.19
C LYS A 220 -25.07 15.25 -16.16
N PHE A 221 -24.15 14.37 -16.58
CA PHE A 221 -23.37 13.56 -15.66
C PHE A 221 -22.28 14.38 -14.97
N TYR A 222 -21.62 15.28 -15.70
CA TYR A 222 -20.63 16.19 -15.13
C TYR A 222 -21.26 17.20 -14.17
N ILE A 223 -22.45 17.74 -14.50
CA ILE A 223 -23.20 18.61 -13.60
C ILE A 223 -23.46 17.90 -12.27
N ARG A 224 -24.01 16.68 -12.31
CA ARG A 224 -24.26 15.87 -11.10
C ARG A 224 -22.99 15.46 -10.34
N ALA A 225 -21.88 15.24 -11.04
CA ALA A 225 -20.62 14.93 -10.40
C ALA A 225 -20.09 16.14 -9.62
N LYS A 226 -20.18 17.34 -10.22
CA LYS A 226 -19.84 18.61 -9.56
C LYS A 226 -20.72 18.89 -8.35
N GLU A 227 -22.02 18.62 -8.42
CA GLU A 227 -22.95 18.79 -7.30
C GLU A 227 -22.61 17.93 -6.07
N VAL A 228 -22.07 16.73 -6.29
CA VAL A 228 -21.73 15.77 -5.22
C VAL A 228 -20.26 15.90 -4.78
N ALA A 229 -19.44 16.65 -5.52
CA ALA A 229 -18.02 16.78 -5.21
C ALA A 229 -17.80 17.47 -3.86
N GLU A 230 -16.83 16.97 -3.10
CA GLU A 230 -16.44 17.50 -1.78
C GLU A 230 -15.03 18.14 -1.87
N PRO A 231 -14.87 19.32 -2.52
CA PRO A 231 -13.54 19.92 -2.73
C PRO A 231 -12.83 20.32 -1.43
N TRP A 232 -13.58 20.62 -0.36
CA TRP A 232 -13.01 20.97 0.95
C TRP A 232 -12.22 19.83 1.60
N LYS A 233 -12.45 18.58 1.18
CA LYS A 233 -11.83 17.38 1.77
C LYS A 233 -10.32 17.31 1.52
N GLU A 234 -9.84 17.91 0.44
CA GLU A 234 -8.40 18.04 0.14
C GLU A 234 -7.67 18.89 1.19
N TYR A 235 -8.38 19.81 1.84
CA TYR A 235 -7.83 20.73 2.85
C TYR A 235 -8.19 20.31 4.28
N ASP A 236 -8.88 19.18 4.48
CA ASP A 236 -9.30 18.70 5.79
C ASP A 236 -8.17 17.91 6.47
N LEU A 237 -7.26 18.64 7.12
CA LEU A 237 -6.14 18.07 7.89
C LEU A 237 -6.61 17.13 9.02
N MET A 238 -7.82 17.34 9.55
CA MET A 238 -8.35 16.49 10.62
C MET A 238 -8.81 15.14 10.09
N ASP A 239 -9.37 15.08 8.88
CA ASP A 239 -9.69 13.83 8.19
C ASP A 239 -8.42 13.04 7.86
N GLU A 240 -7.36 13.71 7.38
CA GLU A 240 -6.04 13.07 7.15
C GLU A 240 -5.45 12.50 8.44
N TYR A 241 -5.48 13.27 9.53
CA TYR A 241 -5.03 12.82 10.84
C TYR A 241 -5.83 11.60 11.33
N ARG A 242 -7.16 11.58 11.15
CA ARG A 242 -8.01 10.45 11.54
C ARG A 242 -7.79 9.20 10.69
N LYS A 243 -7.29 9.34 9.46
CA LYS A 243 -7.00 8.23 8.54
C LYS A 243 -5.61 7.64 8.70
N THR A 244 -4.71 8.35 9.38
CA THR A 244 -3.32 7.96 9.52
C THR A 244 -2.98 7.65 10.97
N THR A 245 -2.07 6.70 11.18
CA THR A 245 -1.46 6.50 12.50
C THR A 245 -0.41 7.59 12.73
N PRO A 246 -0.31 8.24 13.90
CA PRO A 246 0.71 9.25 14.14
C PRO A 246 2.13 8.69 13.98
N GLU A 247 3.07 9.52 13.52
CA GLU A 247 4.42 9.08 13.14
C GLU A 247 5.22 8.53 14.33
N GLU A 248 5.05 9.11 15.52
CA GLU A 248 5.67 8.63 16.76
C GLU A 248 5.30 7.18 17.04
N GLU A 249 4.01 6.85 16.94
CA GLU A 249 3.51 5.50 17.13
C GLU A 249 4.00 4.54 16.04
N GLN A 250 4.06 5.03 14.78
CA GLN A 250 4.66 4.23 13.70
C GLN A 250 6.11 3.87 14.01
N LYS A 251 6.91 4.83 14.48
CA LYS A 251 8.32 4.61 14.86
C LYS A 251 8.44 3.57 15.96
N ASP A 252 7.63 3.66 17.01
CA ASP A 252 7.63 2.68 18.11
C ASP A 252 7.28 1.26 17.63
N ILE A 253 6.27 1.14 16.77
CA ILE A 253 5.86 -0.15 16.18
C ILE A 253 6.98 -0.72 15.32
N PHE A 254 7.59 0.10 14.45
CA PHE A 254 8.66 -0.38 13.58
C PHE A 254 9.94 -0.69 14.35
N LEU A 255 10.26 0.03 15.42
CA LEU A 255 11.37 -0.29 16.32
C LEU A 255 11.22 -1.68 16.92
N GLU A 256 10.01 -2.07 17.32
CA GLU A 256 9.74 -3.42 17.86
C GLU A 256 10.02 -4.54 16.83
N VAL A 257 9.73 -4.29 15.56
CA VAL A 257 9.75 -5.33 14.51
C VAL A 257 11.03 -5.29 13.65
N CYS A 258 11.78 -4.18 13.67
CA CYS A 258 12.92 -3.90 12.80
C CYS A 258 14.00 -4.98 12.85
N GLU A 259 14.46 -5.38 14.04
CA GLU A 259 15.49 -6.41 14.19
C GLU A 259 15.05 -7.75 13.58
N SER A 260 13.81 -8.14 13.85
CA SER A 260 13.21 -9.34 13.27
C SER A 260 13.16 -9.26 11.75
N LEU A 261 12.76 -8.13 11.17
CA LEU A 261 12.73 -7.94 9.71
C LEU A 261 14.13 -7.96 9.09
N LYS A 262 15.14 -7.37 9.75
CA LYS A 262 16.53 -7.40 9.30
C LYS A 262 17.08 -8.82 9.23
N THR A 263 16.82 -9.62 10.27
CA THR A 263 17.23 -11.03 10.28
C THR A 263 16.52 -11.83 9.19
N LEU A 264 15.22 -11.58 8.96
CA LEU A 264 14.45 -12.22 7.89
C LEU A 264 14.97 -11.84 6.50
N SER A 265 15.20 -10.56 6.24
CA SER A 265 15.75 -10.06 4.96
C SER A 265 17.11 -10.68 4.67
N SER A 266 17.98 -10.76 5.68
CA SER A 266 19.30 -11.39 5.55
C SER A 266 19.18 -12.89 5.23
N LYS A 267 18.29 -13.62 5.91
CA LYS A 267 17.99 -15.03 5.60
C LYS A 267 17.46 -15.21 4.18
N GLN A 268 16.53 -14.36 3.75
CA GLN A 268 15.97 -14.39 2.40
C GLN A 268 17.04 -14.15 1.33
N LYS A 269 17.95 -13.19 1.54
CA LYS A 269 19.08 -12.93 0.61
C LYS A 269 20.01 -14.13 0.50
N ILE A 270 20.30 -14.80 1.62
CA ILE A 270 21.11 -16.02 1.64
C ILE A 270 20.39 -17.15 0.87
N GLU A 271 19.09 -17.34 1.09
CA GLU A 271 18.30 -18.34 0.36
C GLU A 271 18.22 -18.07 -1.13
N LYS A 272 17.99 -16.81 -1.54
CA LYS A 272 18.01 -16.39 -2.95
C LYS A 272 19.35 -16.75 -3.59
N ARG A 273 20.48 -16.37 -2.97
CA ARG A 273 21.84 -16.70 -3.45
C ARG A 273 22.04 -18.21 -3.59
N LYS A 274 21.66 -19.00 -2.58
CA LYS A 274 21.75 -20.48 -2.63
C LYS A 274 20.93 -21.08 -3.78
N LYS A 275 19.74 -20.53 -4.06
CA LYS A 275 18.91 -20.96 -5.19
C LYS A 275 19.59 -20.66 -6.53
N THR A 276 20.12 -19.45 -6.71
CA THR A 276 20.83 -19.07 -7.94
C THR A 276 22.02 -19.99 -8.23
N VAL A 277 22.84 -20.28 -7.22
CA VAL A 277 24.00 -21.19 -7.35
C VAL A 277 23.55 -22.62 -7.72
N LYS A 278 22.45 -23.11 -7.12
CA LYS A 278 21.90 -24.44 -7.46
C LYS A 278 21.34 -24.50 -8.88
N THR A 279 20.73 -23.43 -9.38
CA THR A 279 20.21 -23.39 -10.75
C THR A 279 21.36 -23.40 -11.76
N GLN A 280 22.43 -22.64 -11.50
CA GLN A 280 23.62 -22.63 -12.34
C GLN A 280 24.30 -24.01 -12.40
N SER A 281 24.42 -24.71 -11.27
CA SER A 281 25.03 -26.05 -11.24
C SER A 281 24.19 -27.15 -11.89
N LYS A 282 22.86 -26.99 -11.96
CA LYS A 282 21.99 -27.89 -12.74
C LYS A 282 22.13 -27.65 -14.24
N SER A 283 22.21 -26.39 -14.66
CA SER A 283 22.40 -26.03 -16.07
C SER A 283 23.74 -26.53 -16.60
N THR A 284 24.83 -26.42 -15.83
CA THR A 284 26.15 -26.92 -16.26
C THR A 284 26.16 -28.45 -16.39
N LYS A 285 25.48 -29.18 -15.51
CA LYS A 285 25.37 -30.65 -15.59
C LYS A 285 24.51 -31.18 -16.74
N GLN A 286 23.68 -30.35 -17.38
CA GLN A 286 22.88 -30.75 -18.54
C GLN A 286 23.62 -30.51 -19.87
N LEU A 287 24.77 -29.82 -19.84
CA LEU A 287 25.58 -29.48 -21.01
C LEU A 287 26.80 -30.42 -21.19
N PHE A 288 27.01 -31.36 -20.26
CA PHE A 288 28.01 -32.44 -20.32
C PHE A 288 27.28 -33.78 -20.32
#